data_AF-D6D2K3-F1
#
_entry.id   AF-D6D2K3-F1
#
_cell.length_a   1.000
_cell.length_b   1.000
_cell.length_c   1.000
_cell.angle_alpha   90.00
_cell.angle_beta   90.00
_cell.angle_gamma   90.00
#
_symmetry.space_group_name_H-M   'P 1'
#
loop_
_entity.id
_entity.type
_entity.pdbx_description
1 polymer ?
#
loop_
_entity_poly.entity_id
_entity_poly.type
_entity_poly.pdbx_seq_one_letter_code
_entity_poly.pdbx_strand_id
1 'polypeptide(L)'
;MMEEQEVSTITLQEWLDREETVSHLLFCKGKEEGIDKSYKSFKNCTFQHQTFSECKFRSSQLSDVRFENCDLSNISFAESSLYRVEFISCKLLGTNLSETTMNHVLLHDCNAGYINLAMSKMNQVRFAHSQLRNGSLNDCRFSSVAFESCDLVEADFSHAPLRGIDLRTSRISGITLNISDLKGAVITSLQAMDLLPLLGVIIED
;
A
#
# COMPACT_ATOMS: atom_id res chain seq x y z
N MET A 1 17.97 14.12 -1.01
CA MET A 1 18.06 14.86 -2.28
C MET A 1 17.96 13.81 -3.35
N MET A 2 16.84 13.76 -4.09
CA MET A 2 16.73 12.84 -5.23
C MET A 2 17.76 13.28 -6.26
N GLU A 3 18.48 12.32 -6.84
CA GLU A 3 19.40 12.58 -7.96
C GLU A 3 18.60 13.17 -9.14
N GLU A 4 19.26 13.96 -10.00
CA GLU A 4 18.60 14.56 -11.17
C GLU A 4 17.89 13.48 -12.01
N GLN A 5 16.63 13.73 -12.34
CA GLN A 5 15.79 12.87 -13.17
C GLN A 5 15.55 13.56 -14.52
N GLU A 6 15.59 12.78 -15.59
CA GLU A 6 15.25 13.25 -16.92
C GLU A 6 13.78 12.97 -17.24
N VAL A 7 13.11 13.91 -17.91
CA VAL A 7 11.73 13.68 -18.36
C VAL A 7 11.75 12.62 -19.47
N SER A 8 11.02 11.52 -19.29
CA SER A 8 10.91 10.49 -20.30
C SER A 8 10.24 11.02 -21.57
N THR A 9 10.85 10.73 -22.73
CA THR A 9 10.33 11.12 -24.05
C THR A 9 9.48 10.03 -24.70
N ILE A 10 9.47 8.84 -24.11
CA ILE A 10 8.72 7.66 -24.55
C ILE A 10 7.91 7.07 -23.38
N THR A 11 6.98 6.18 -23.70
CA THR A 11 6.13 5.51 -22.70
C THR A 11 6.95 4.56 -21.82
N LEU A 12 6.41 4.21 -20.66
CA LEU A 12 7.02 3.21 -19.80
C LEU A 12 7.07 1.84 -20.50
N GLN A 13 6.01 1.47 -21.24
CA GLN A 13 5.98 0.23 -22.01
C GLN A 13 7.19 0.12 -22.96
N GLU A 14 7.48 1.18 -23.73
CA GLU A 14 8.61 1.22 -24.67
C GLU A 14 9.96 1.11 -23.98
N TRP A 15 10.13 1.72 -22.80
CA TRP A 15 11.32 1.51 -21.98
C TRP A 15 11.47 0.06 -21.55
N LEU A 16 10.40 -0.53 -21.02
CA LEU A 16 10.42 -1.90 -20.53
C LEU A 16 10.58 -2.95 -21.63
N ASP A 17 10.37 -2.59 -22.90
CA ASP A 17 10.65 -3.46 -24.06
C ASP A 17 12.14 -3.49 -24.40
N ARG A 18 12.89 -2.45 -24.03
CA ARG A 18 14.31 -2.29 -24.36
C ARG A 18 15.21 -2.64 -23.18
N GLU A 19 14.75 -2.32 -21.98
CA GLU A 19 15.54 -2.36 -20.76
C GLU A 19 14.91 -3.29 -19.71
N GLU A 20 15.77 -3.94 -18.93
CA GLU A 20 15.37 -4.66 -17.73
C GLU A 20 15.11 -3.69 -16.57
N THR A 21 15.90 -2.62 -16.49
CA THR A 21 15.83 -1.60 -15.45
C THR A 21 15.51 -0.24 -16.05
N VAL A 22 14.43 0.39 -15.58
CA VAL A 22 14.06 1.77 -15.89
C VAL A 22 14.56 2.66 -14.76
N SER A 23 15.48 3.58 -15.04
CA SER A 23 16.13 4.37 -13.99
C SER A 23 16.24 5.85 -14.30
N HIS A 24 16.20 6.70 -13.25
CA HIS A 24 16.45 8.14 -13.32
C HIS A 24 15.47 8.91 -14.23
N LEU A 25 14.22 8.44 -14.31
CA LEU A 25 13.22 9.00 -15.23
C LEU A 25 12.03 9.61 -14.49
N LEU A 26 11.56 10.73 -15.03
CA LEU A 26 10.31 11.39 -14.66
C LEU A 26 9.27 11.17 -15.77
N PHE A 27 8.15 10.55 -15.43
CA PHE A 27 7.00 10.33 -16.31
C PHE A 27 5.88 11.30 -15.94
N CYS A 28 5.68 12.34 -16.74
CA CYS A 28 4.65 13.36 -16.52
C CYS A 28 3.44 13.15 -17.43
N LYS A 29 2.25 13.00 -16.85
CA LYS A 29 0.95 12.94 -17.54
C LYS A 29 0.90 11.91 -18.68
N GLY A 30 0.23 10.79 -18.45
CA GLY A 30 0.13 9.75 -19.46
C GLY A 30 -0.79 8.62 -19.03
N LYS A 31 -0.96 7.67 -19.95
CA LYS A 31 -1.67 6.43 -19.70
C LYS A 31 -0.78 5.28 -20.13
N GLU A 32 -0.54 4.36 -19.21
CA GLU A 32 0.04 3.05 -19.48
C GLU A 32 -1.08 2.01 -19.42
N GLU A 33 -1.17 1.15 -20.43
CA GLU A 33 -2.28 0.22 -20.58
C GLU A 33 -1.80 -1.18 -20.92
N GLY A 34 -2.29 -2.18 -20.20
CA GLY A 34 -2.08 -3.59 -20.53
C GLY A 34 -0.64 -4.10 -20.37
N ILE A 35 0.22 -3.36 -19.65
CA ILE A 35 1.59 -3.82 -19.38
C ILE A 35 1.54 -5.05 -18.49
N ASP A 36 1.91 -6.22 -19.00
CA ASP A 36 2.07 -7.44 -18.21
C ASP A 36 3.53 -7.90 -18.26
N LYS A 37 4.35 -7.42 -17.30
CA LYS A 37 5.78 -7.70 -17.25
C LYS A 37 6.23 -8.02 -15.84
N SER A 38 6.78 -9.21 -15.65
CA SER A 38 7.32 -9.64 -14.36
C SER A 38 8.83 -9.36 -14.25
N TYR A 39 9.36 -9.30 -13.03
CA TYR A 39 10.80 -9.19 -12.74
C TYR A 39 11.48 -7.93 -13.27
N LYS A 40 10.73 -6.83 -13.42
CA LYS A 40 11.29 -5.55 -13.87
C LYS A 40 11.86 -4.76 -12.71
N SER A 41 12.80 -3.86 -13.00
CA SER A 41 13.40 -2.99 -11.99
C SER A 41 13.14 -1.52 -12.30
N PHE A 42 12.75 -0.77 -11.27
CA PHE A 42 12.53 0.67 -11.31
C PHE A 42 13.41 1.32 -10.26
N LYS A 43 14.25 2.27 -10.66
CA LYS A 43 15.20 2.91 -9.76
C LYS A 43 15.21 4.42 -9.91
N ASN A 44 15.03 5.16 -8.82
CA ASN A 44 15.06 6.62 -8.83
C ASN A 44 14.11 7.20 -9.89
N CYS A 45 12.88 6.68 -9.96
CA CYS A 45 11.87 7.10 -10.92
C CYS A 45 10.74 7.88 -10.25
N THR A 46 10.13 8.79 -11.00
CA THR A 46 8.94 9.51 -10.53
C THR A 46 7.86 9.47 -11.58
N PHE A 47 6.66 9.09 -11.16
CA PHE A 47 5.46 9.07 -11.98
C PHE A 47 4.52 10.14 -11.44
N GLN A 48 4.21 11.15 -12.26
CA GLN A 48 3.31 12.24 -11.91
C GLN A 48 2.11 12.24 -12.85
N HIS A 49 0.91 12.21 -12.28
CA HIS A 49 -0.34 12.26 -13.04
C HIS A 49 -0.45 11.16 -14.11
N GLN A 50 0.11 9.98 -13.83
CA GLN A 50 0.01 8.81 -14.70
C GLN A 50 -1.23 7.99 -14.36
N THR A 51 -1.85 7.42 -15.38
CA THR A 51 -2.92 6.41 -15.22
C THR A 51 -2.39 5.06 -15.66
N PHE A 52 -2.43 4.08 -14.78
CA PHE A 52 -2.09 2.69 -15.09
C PHE A 52 -3.37 1.89 -15.17
N SER A 53 -3.67 1.35 -16.35
CA SER A 53 -4.86 0.52 -16.60
C SER A 53 -4.42 -0.89 -16.94
N GLU A 54 -4.90 -1.87 -16.19
CA GLU A 54 -4.62 -3.30 -16.45
C GLU A 54 -3.11 -3.64 -16.44
N CYS A 55 -2.31 -2.90 -15.67
CA CYS A 55 -0.87 -3.13 -15.57
C CYS A 55 -0.52 -4.14 -14.44
N LYS A 56 0.49 -4.97 -14.69
CA LYS A 56 1.05 -5.95 -13.77
C LYS A 56 2.57 -5.93 -13.82
N PHE A 57 3.16 -5.76 -12.64
CA PHE A 57 4.58 -5.73 -12.35
C PHE A 57 4.94 -6.79 -11.30
N ARG A 58 4.51 -8.04 -11.52
CA ARG A 58 4.73 -9.13 -10.54
C ARG A 58 6.22 -9.36 -10.29
N SER A 59 6.59 -9.66 -9.05
CA SER A 59 7.96 -9.96 -8.63
C SER A 59 8.99 -8.91 -9.06
N SER A 60 8.56 -7.65 -9.19
CA SER A 60 9.41 -6.55 -9.65
C SER A 60 10.12 -5.87 -8.47
N GLN A 61 11.09 -5.02 -8.77
CA GLN A 61 11.86 -4.27 -7.78
C GLN A 61 11.63 -2.78 -7.99
N LEU A 62 11.20 -2.09 -6.95
CA LEU A 62 11.02 -0.65 -6.93
C LEU A 62 11.92 -0.06 -5.84
N SER A 63 12.88 0.76 -6.24
CA SER A 63 13.81 1.44 -5.34
C SER A 63 13.83 2.94 -5.62
N ASP A 64 13.63 3.77 -4.59
CA ASP A 64 13.59 5.23 -4.75
C ASP A 64 12.53 5.68 -5.76
N VAL A 65 11.33 5.11 -5.69
CA VAL A 65 10.24 5.40 -6.63
C VAL A 65 9.17 6.26 -5.96
N ARG A 66 8.73 7.31 -6.65
CA ARG A 66 7.59 8.13 -6.22
C ARG A 66 6.46 8.07 -7.23
N PHE A 67 5.26 7.78 -6.75
CA PHE A 67 4.00 7.97 -7.48
C PHE A 67 3.28 9.18 -6.87
N GLU A 68 2.94 10.15 -7.69
CA GLU A 68 2.30 11.40 -7.26
C GLU A 68 1.09 11.70 -8.13
N ASN A 69 -0.09 11.83 -7.52
CA ASN A 69 -1.34 12.10 -8.23
C ASN A 69 -1.65 11.08 -9.34
N CYS A 70 -1.20 9.83 -9.18
CA CYS A 70 -1.43 8.76 -10.15
C CYS A 70 -2.73 7.98 -9.87
N ASP A 71 -3.35 7.46 -10.93
CA ASP A 71 -4.35 6.40 -10.83
C ASP A 71 -3.66 5.04 -11.05
N LEU A 72 -3.63 4.26 -9.98
CA LEU A 72 -3.02 2.94 -9.87
C LEU A 72 -4.09 1.88 -9.57
N SER A 73 -5.36 2.18 -9.86
CA SER A 73 -6.48 1.27 -9.58
C SER A 73 -6.27 -0.08 -10.25
N ASN A 74 -6.44 -1.17 -9.49
CA ASN A 74 -6.29 -2.56 -9.93
C ASN A 74 -4.90 -2.93 -10.49
N ILE A 75 -3.89 -2.07 -10.36
CA ILE A 75 -2.51 -2.45 -10.72
C ILE A 75 -2.05 -3.59 -9.81
N SER A 76 -1.24 -4.49 -10.35
CA SER A 76 -0.62 -5.56 -9.56
C SER A 76 0.88 -5.36 -9.42
N PHE A 77 1.34 -5.25 -8.19
CA PHE A 77 2.73 -5.32 -7.75
C PHE A 77 2.97 -6.59 -6.91
N ALA A 78 2.13 -7.61 -7.03
CA ALA A 78 2.22 -8.84 -6.25
C ALA A 78 3.65 -9.40 -6.22
N GLU A 79 4.11 -9.87 -5.06
CA GLU A 79 5.44 -10.47 -4.83
C GLU A 79 6.63 -9.52 -5.06
N SER A 80 6.39 -8.23 -5.26
CA SER A 80 7.45 -7.25 -5.52
C SER A 80 8.19 -6.81 -4.25
N SER A 81 9.40 -6.28 -4.44
CA SER A 81 10.15 -5.60 -3.40
C SER A 81 10.06 -4.09 -3.58
N LEU A 82 9.62 -3.39 -2.54
CA LEU A 82 9.49 -1.93 -2.50
C LEU A 82 10.46 -1.39 -1.44
N TYR A 83 11.41 -0.56 -1.84
CA TYR A 83 12.38 0.08 -0.97
C TYR A 83 12.40 1.60 -1.20
N ARG A 84 12.09 2.39 -0.17
CA ARG A 84 11.98 3.85 -0.30
C ARG A 84 11.00 4.25 -1.41
N VAL A 85 9.76 3.75 -1.29
CA VAL A 85 8.69 4.01 -2.25
C VAL A 85 7.63 4.90 -1.61
N GLU A 86 7.18 5.92 -2.34
CA GLU A 86 6.17 6.86 -1.88
C GLU A 86 4.96 6.87 -2.84
N PHE A 87 3.76 6.75 -2.27
CA PHE A 87 2.50 6.99 -2.95
C PHE A 87 1.86 8.23 -2.33
N ILE A 88 1.76 9.30 -3.11
CA ILE A 88 1.29 10.61 -2.65
C ILE A 88 0.07 11.02 -3.48
N SER A 89 -1.08 11.21 -2.81
CA SER A 89 -2.34 11.61 -3.47
C SER A 89 -2.78 10.66 -4.59
N CYS A 90 -2.45 9.37 -4.45
CA CYS A 90 -2.77 8.34 -5.45
C CYS A 90 -4.14 7.70 -5.22
N LYS A 91 -4.76 7.26 -6.32
CA LYS A 91 -5.88 6.33 -6.30
C LYS A 91 -5.34 4.91 -6.43
N LEU A 92 -5.53 4.10 -5.40
CA LEU A 92 -5.02 2.74 -5.20
C LEU A 92 -6.18 1.73 -5.03
N LEU A 93 -7.34 2.03 -5.62
CA LEU A 93 -8.54 1.20 -5.46
C LEU A 93 -8.28 -0.21 -6.03
N GLY A 94 -8.40 -1.24 -5.20
CA GLY A 94 -8.16 -2.62 -5.62
C GLY A 94 -6.70 -2.92 -6.01
N THR A 95 -5.74 -2.03 -5.70
CA THR A 95 -4.33 -2.27 -6.00
C THR A 95 -3.84 -3.52 -5.27
N ASN A 96 -3.17 -4.41 -6.01
CA ASN A 96 -2.65 -5.64 -5.46
C ASN A 96 -1.16 -5.51 -5.10
N LEU A 97 -0.85 -5.55 -3.82
CA LEU A 97 0.47 -5.57 -3.20
C LEU A 97 0.64 -6.82 -2.32
N SER A 98 -0.07 -7.92 -2.62
CA SER A 98 0.05 -9.16 -1.88
C SER A 98 1.46 -9.74 -1.95
N GLU A 99 1.90 -10.38 -0.87
CA GLU A 99 3.20 -11.05 -0.76
C GLU A 99 4.40 -10.13 -1.02
N THR A 100 4.22 -8.81 -0.87
CA THR A 100 5.32 -7.86 -1.09
C THR A 100 6.27 -7.78 0.10
N THR A 101 7.49 -7.33 -0.16
CA THR A 101 8.42 -6.90 0.89
C THR A 101 8.59 -5.39 0.80
N MET A 102 8.07 -4.67 1.79
CA MET A 102 8.06 -3.21 1.88
C MET A 102 9.02 -2.71 2.95
N ASN A 103 9.97 -1.86 2.58
CA ASN A 103 10.91 -1.24 3.48
C ASN A 103 10.96 0.28 3.23
N HIS A 104 10.69 1.10 4.24
CA HIS A 104 10.62 2.56 4.10
C HIS A 104 9.58 3.00 3.06
N VAL A 105 8.33 2.56 3.23
CA VAL A 105 7.24 2.90 2.30
C VAL A 105 6.27 3.89 2.93
N LEU A 106 5.85 4.87 2.14
CA LEU A 106 4.85 5.87 2.54
C LEU A 106 3.63 5.80 1.62
N LEU A 107 2.44 5.72 2.21
CA LEU A 107 1.17 6.03 1.56
C LEU A 107 0.57 7.25 2.25
N HIS A 108 0.40 8.35 1.51
CA HIS A 108 -0.07 9.62 2.04
C HIS A 108 -1.19 10.19 1.18
N ASP A 109 -2.31 10.55 1.80
CA ASP A 109 -3.50 11.10 1.13
C ASP A 109 -4.04 10.20 0.00
N CYS A 110 -3.97 8.87 0.17
CA CYS A 110 -4.39 7.92 -0.85
C CYS A 110 -5.83 7.43 -0.66
N ASN A 111 -6.53 7.21 -1.77
CA ASN A 111 -7.74 6.38 -1.79
C ASN A 111 -7.37 4.94 -2.15
N ALA A 112 -7.24 4.09 -1.14
CA ALA A 112 -6.78 2.71 -1.22
C ALA A 112 -7.85 1.69 -0.76
N GLY A 113 -9.13 1.96 -1.05
CA GLY A 113 -10.19 0.99 -0.79
C GLY A 113 -9.93 -0.34 -1.51
N TYR A 114 -10.24 -1.47 -0.86
CA TYR A 114 -9.99 -2.81 -1.39
C TYR A 114 -8.52 -3.11 -1.73
N ILE A 115 -7.55 -2.35 -1.19
CA ILE A 115 -6.13 -2.65 -1.38
C ILE A 115 -5.82 -4.04 -0.82
N ASN A 116 -5.09 -4.84 -1.57
CA ASN A 116 -4.64 -6.16 -1.12
C ASN A 116 -3.17 -6.08 -0.69
N LEU A 117 -2.92 -6.19 0.60
CA LEU A 117 -1.59 -6.27 1.21
C LEU A 117 -1.32 -7.65 1.83
N ALA A 118 -2.19 -8.64 1.61
CA ALA A 118 -2.14 -9.93 2.28
C ALA A 118 -0.74 -10.58 2.20
N MET A 119 -0.31 -11.19 3.31
CA MET A 119 0.98 -11.89 3.44
C MET A 119 2.23 -11.00 3.25
N SER A 120 2.09 -9.68 3.24
CA SER A 120 3.23 -8.77 3.03
C SER A 120 4.10 -8.62 4.27
N LYS A 121 5.39 -8.36 4.05
CA LYS A 121 6.36 -8.03 5.10
C LYS A 121 6.63 -6.53 5.06
N MET A 122 6.30 -5.83 6.14
CA MET A 122 6.38 -4.37 6.21
C MET A 122 7.33 -3.93 7.32
N ASN A 123 8.36 -3.20 6.93
CA ASN A 123 9.34 -2.60 7.83
C ASN A 123 9.42 -1.08 7.59
N GLN A 124 9.17 -0.28 8.62
CA GLN A 124 9.13 1.18 8.49
C GLN A 124 8.15 1.63 7.39
N VAL A 125 6.90 1.19 7.52
CA VAL A 125 5.83 1.56 6.58
C VAL A 125 4.86 2.49 7.29
N ARG A 126 4.50 3.59 6.64
CA ARG A 126 3.53 4.55 7.17
C ARG A 126 2.37 4.72 6.20
N PHE A 127 1.16 4.47 6.69
CA PHE A 127 -0.08 4.87 6.06
C PHE A 127 -0.57 6.13 6.79
N ALA A 128 -0.74 7.22 6.06
CA ALA A 128 -1.14 8.51 6.63
C ALA A 128 -2.30 9.10 5.82
N HIS A 129 -3.35 9.56 6.50
CA HIS A 129 -4.49 10.27 5.90
C HIS A 129 -5.13 9.54 4.71
N SER A 130 -5.10 8.20 4.75
CA SER A 130 -5.46 7.36 3.62
C SER A 130 -6.72 6.53 3.92
N GLN A 131 -7.49 6.23 2.88
CA GLN A 131 -8.71 5.42 2.97
C GLN A 131 -8.38 3.97 2.56
N LEU A 132 -8.41 3.02 3.49
CA LEU A 132 -8.12 1.60 3.24
C LEU A 132 -9.32 0.70 3.58
N ARG A 133 -10.54 1.21 3.34
CA ARG A 133 -11.77 0.46 3.61
C ARG A 133 -11.76 -0.87 2.87
N ASN A 134 -12.22 -1.94 3.52
CA ASN A 134 -12.23 -3.28 2.94
C ASN A 134 -10.85 -3.77 2.46
N GLY A 135 -9.76 -3.20 2.99
CA GLY A 135 -8.40 -3.62 2.65
C GLY A 135 -8.05 -4.97 3.28
N SER A 136 -7.29 -5.79 2.56
CA SER A 136 -6.80 -7.08 3.06
C SER A 136 -5.38 -6.91 3.60
N LEU A 137 -5.21 -6.99 4.92
CA LEU A 137 -3.93 -6.97 5.63
C LEU A 137 -3.69 -8.28 6.40
N ASN A 138 -4.42 -9.35 6.06
CA ASN A 138 -4.28 -10.64 6.70
C ASN A 138 -2.88 -11.23 6.47
N ASP A 139 -2.38 -12.00 7.44
CA ASP A 139 -1.08 -12.66 7.43
C ASP A 139 0.14 -11.71 7.26
N CYS A 140 -0.06 -10.39 7.45
CA CYS A 140 1.01 -9.42 7.36
C CYS A 140 2.00 -9.51 8.54
N ARG A 141 3.26 -9.19 8.27
CA ARG A 141 4.29 -9.03 9.31
C ARG A 141 4.68 -7.57 9.44
N PHE A 142 4.34 -6.97 10.58
CA PHE A 142 4.63 -5.57 10.87
C PHE A 142 5.91 -5.42 11.71
N SER A 143 6.77 -4.51 11.29
CA SER A 143 7.91 -3.99 12.05
C SER A 143 7.95 -2.47 11.88
N SER A 144 7.71 -1.72 12.95
CA SER A 144 7.65 -0.24 12.89
C SER A 144 6.65 0.27 11.83
N VAL A 145 5.39 -0.18 11.94
CA VAL A 145 4.31 0.25 11.03
C VAL A 145 3.39 1.23 11.75
N ALA A 146 2.92 2.26 11.03
CA ALA A 146 2.01 3.27 11.55
C ALA A 146 0.79 3.46 10.64
N PHE A 147 -0.39 3.56 11.27
CA PHE A 147 -1.66 3.91 10.62
C PHE A 147 -2.17 5.22 11.25
N GLU A 148 -1.83 6.34 10.61
CA GLU A 148 -2.10 7.69 11.11
C GLU A 148 -3.30 8.30 10.38
N SER A 149 -4.40 8.54 11.10
CA SER A 149 -5.62 9.14 10.53
C SER A 149 -6.16 8.35 9.32
N CYS A 150 -6.13 7.02 9.39
CA CYS A 150 -6.61 6.15 8.31
C CYS A 150 -8.08 5.75 8.50
N ASP A 151 -8.73 5.43 7.39
CA ASP A 151 -10.03 4.77 7.38
C ASP A 151 -9.86 3.27 7.11
N LEU A 152 -9.90 2.45 8.16
CA LEU A 152 -9.69 1.00 8.14
C LEU A 152 -11.01 0.24 8.32
N VAL A 153 -12.16 0.86 8.00
CA VAL A 153 -13.47 0.21 8.13
C VAL A 153 -13.50 -1.07 7.31
N GLU A 154 -13.94 -2.17 7.94
CA GLU A 154 -14.02 -3.51 7.33
C GLU A 154 -12.69 -4.04 6.79
N ALA A 155 -11.55 -3.50 7.25
CA ALA A 155 -10.24 -4.03 6.89
C ALA A 155 -9.96 -5.35 7.64
N ASP A 156 -9.28 -6.27 6.96
CA ASP A 156 -8.94 -7.57 7.53
C ASP A 156 -7.49 -7.61 8.02
N PHE A 157 -7.31 -7.80 9.32
CA PHE A 157 -6.03 -7.95 10.01
C PHE A 157 -5.84 -9.36 10.60
N SER A 158 -6.62 -10.35 10.15
CA SER A 158 -6.51 -11.73 10.64
C SER A 158 -5.09 -12.27 10.45
N HIS A 159 -4.52 -12.86 11.50
CA HIS A 159 -3.14 -13.37 11.52
C HIS A 159 -2.04 -12.30 11.40
N ALA A 160 -2.35 -11.02 11.64
CA ALA A 160 -1.40 -9.92 11.62
C ALA A 160 -1.24 -9.29 13.03
N PRO A 161 -0.18 -9.64 13.79
CA PRO A 161 -0.01 -9.16 15.16
C PRO A 161 0.06 -7.63 15.27
N LEU A 162 -0.80 -7.04 16.10
CA LEU A 162 -0.93 -5.58 16.27
C LEU A 162 -0.15 -5.03 17.48
N ARG A 163 0.78 -5.80 18.04
CA ARG A 163 1.55 -5.40 19.23
C ARG A 163 2.34 -4.10 18.95
N GLY A 164 2.01 -3.05 19.69
CA GLY A 164 2.64 -1.74 19.58
C GLY A 164 2.11 -0.88 18.43
N ILE A 165 1.12 -1.36 17.66
CA ILE A 165 0.45 -0.56 16.63
C ILE A 165 -0.55 0.37 17.31
N ASP A 166 -0.44 1.66 17.00
CA ASP A 166 -1.37 2.69 17.47
C ASP A 166 -2.46 2.92 16.44
N LEU A 167 -3.69 2.58 16.80
CA LEU A 167 -4.87 2.74 15.96
C LEU A 167 -5.74 3.92 16.41
N ARG A 168 -5.37 4.66 17.46
CA ARG A 168 -6.25 5.65 18.11
C ARG A 168 -6.72 6.77 17.19
N THR A 169 -5.94 7.10 16.17
CA THR A 169 -6.28 8.16 15.19
C THR A 169 -7.07 7.64 14.00
N SER A 170 -7.20 6.32 13.86
CA SER A 170 -7.82 5.67 12.69
C SER A 170 -9.22 5.16 13.02
N ARG A 171 -10.08 5.05 11.99
CA ARG A 171 -11.41 4.44 12.12
C ARG A 171 -11.28 2.94 11.86
N ILE A 172 -11.79 2.09 12.76
CA ILE A 172 -11.63 0.63 12.68
C ILE A 172 -12.95 -0.14 12.72
N SER A 173 -14.12 0.51 12.61
CA SER A 173 -15.40 -0.17 12.70
C SER A 173 -15.51 -1.33 11.70
N GLY A 174 -15.94 -2.50 12.16
CA GLY A 174 -16.07 -3.71 11.31
C GLY A 174 -14.76 -4.41 10.96
N ILE A 175 -13.63 -4.01 11.53
CA ILE A 175 -12.35 -4.72 11.42
C ILE A 175 -12.50 -6.21 11.77
N THR A 176 -11.86 -7.07 10.99
CA THR A 176 -11.69 -8.50 11.31
C THR A 176 -10.27 -8.77 11.78
N LEU A 177 -10.11 -9.55 12.85
CA LEU A 177 -8.82 -10.01 13.39
C LEU A 177 -9.02 -11.20 14.31
N ASN A 178 -7.95 -11.96 14.60
CA ASN A 178 -7.99 -12.94 15.68
C ASN A 178 -7.76 -12.27 17.03
N ILE A 179 -8.43 -12.75 18.07
CA ILE A 179 -8.29 -12.23 19.44
C ILE A 179 -6.81 -12.19 19.90
N SER A 180 -6.01 -13.17 19.47
CA SER A 180 -4.56 -13.23 19.77
C SER A 180 -3.77 -12.07 19.18
N ASP A 181 -4.20 -11.53 18.03
CA ASP A 181 -3.49 -10.51 17.28
C ASP A 181 -3.66 -9.11 17.90
N LEU A 182 -4.74 -8.91 18.67
CA LEU A 182 -5.04 -7.64 19.35
C LEU A 182 -4.07 -7.31 20.50
N LYS A 183 -3.33 -8.29 21.00
CA LYS A 183 -2.49 -8.14 22.19
C LYS A 183 -1.45 -7.02 22.01
N GLY A 184 -1.60 -5.95 22.80
CA GLY A 184 -0.69 -4.81 22.82
C GLY A 184 -0.95 -3.76 21.75
N ALA A 185 -2.05 -3.86 21.00
CA ALA A 185 -2.55 -2.75 20.19
C ALA A 185 -2.96 -1.58 21.08
N VAL A 186 -2.78 -0.35 20.60
CA VAL A 186 -3.20 0.87 21.30
C VAL A 186 -4.47 1.39 20.64
N ILE A 187 -5.58 1.38 21.40
CA ILE A 187 -6.91 1.76 20.94
C ILE A 187 -7.56 2.77 21.90
N THR A 188 -8.62 3.43 21.46
CA THR A 188 -9.47 4.27 22.32
C THR A 188 -10.57 3.45 22.99
N SER A 189 -11.26 4.06 23.97
CA SER A 189 -12.44 3.43 24.60
C SER A 189 -13.59 3.22 23.61
N LEU A 190 -13.78 4.12 22.65
CA LEU A 190 -14.80 3.97 21.62
C LEU A 190 -14.48 2.78 20.71
N GLN A 191 -13.22 2.67 20.30
CA GLN A 191 -12.75 1.53 19.50
C GLN A 191 -12.89 0.20 20.23
N ALA A 192 -12.79 0.17 21.56
CA ALA A 192 -13.05 -1.05 22.32
C ALA A 192 -14.49 -1.57 22.08
N MET A 193 -15.48 -0.68 21.93
CA MET A 193 -16.86 -1.06 21.60
C MET A 193 -16.98 -1.69 20.21
N ASP A 194 -16.21 -1.20 19.22
CA ASP A 194 -16.15 -1.81 17.88
C ASP A 194 -15.59 -3.25 17.93
N LEU A 195 -14.75 -3.57 18.93
CA LEU A 195 -14.04 -4.86 19.03
C LEU A 195 -14.74 -5.88 19.95
N LEU A 196 -15.60 -5.45 20.87
CA LEU A 196 -16.34 -6.35 21.77
C LEU A 196 -17.14 -7.45 21.02
N PRO A 197 -17.80 -7.18 19.88
CA PRO A 197 -18.47 -8.23 19.11
C PRO A 197 -17.53 -9.35 18.64
N LEU A 198 -16.25 -9.06 18.41
CA LEU A 198 -15.24 -10.08 18.05
C LEU A 198 -14.97 -11.08 19.18
N LEU A 199 -15.30 -10.71 20.42
CA LEU A 199 -15.22 -11.57 21.59
C LEU A 199 -16.50 -12.39 21.82
N GLY A 200 -17.49 -12.27 20.92
CA GLY A 200 -18.81 -12.88 21.07
C GLY A 200 -19.71 -12.16 22.07
N VAL A 201 -19.37 -10.93 22.46
CA VAL A 201 -20.18 -10.12 23.38
C VAL A 201 -21.31 -9.44 22.59
N ILE A 202 -22.54 -9.58 23.08
CA ILE A 202 -23.70 -8.83 22.59
C ILE A 202 -23.81 -7.56 23.44
N ILE A 203 -23.90 -6.41 22.78
CA ILE A 203 -24.10 -5.11 23.43
C ILE A 203 -25.60 -4.79 23.35
N GLU A 204 -26.24 -4.64 24.50
CA GLU A 204 -27.63 -4.18 24.65
C GLU A 204 -27.63 -2.86 25.43
N ASP A 205 -28.40 -1.88 24.98
CA ASP A 205 -28.57 -0.56 25.63
C ASP A 205 -29.75 -0.56 26.63
#